data_AF-A0A7V1PKC3-F1
#
_entry.id   AF-A0A7V1PKC3-F1
#
_cell.length_a   1.000
_cell.length_b   1.000
_cell.length_c   1.000
_cell.angle_alpha   90.00
_cell.angle_beta   90.00
_cell.angle_gamma   90.00
#
_symmetry.space_group_name_H-M   'P 1'
#
loop_
_entity.id
_entity.type
_entity.pdbx_description
1 polymer ?
#
loop_
_entity_poly.entity_id
_entity_poly.type
_entity_poly.pdbx_seq_one_letter_code
_entity_poly.pdbx_strand_id
1 'polypeptide(L)'
;MTDIHKRAILISDREVRAHGARTGWFRGTGDAKMEINWTWFIAVMIVGEGLLFLQALLSFQDGFFSANQMYRLEEWHVTSSGTIYSLPSRDHLRGYSFLQHGGMWFDVIVITPLVAYLVGKYRFEYISMQSIEIAVVSLVVWTSLAVFVFTPAGKIMPEAHTHDGHVTEAGWILVVYATLASWVIAMVYIKNLAVPAVSKTDIATVSGLLVPWAITGVMKFTPKWKFTFPVAVQTAAMIAGVAILAWWRLW
;
A
#
# COMPACT_ATOMS: atom_id res chain seq x y z
N MET A 1 -2.52 -34.60 35.28
CA MET A 1 -3.56 -33.76 34.65
C MET A 1 -4.91 -34.43 34.84
N THR A 2 -5.74 -33.81 35.66
CA THR A 2 -6.99 -34.37 36.21
C THR A 2 -8.16 -34.18 35.24
N ASP A 3 -9.15 -35.07 35.33
CA ASP A 3 -10.34 -35.20 34.48
C ASP A 3 -11.16 -33.90 34.31
N ILE A 4 -10.96 -32.93 35.21
CA ILE A 4 -11.57 -31.60 35.19
C ILE A 4 -11.11 -30.75 34.00
N HIS A 5 -9.82 -30.83 33.61
CA HIS A 5 -9.31 -30.08 32.46
C HIS A 5 -9.88 -30.58 31.12
N LYS A 6 -10.10 -31.89 30.99
CA LYS A 6 -10.72 -32.46 29.78
C LYS A 6 -12.18 -32.03 29.64
N ARG A 7 -12.93 -31.93 30.75
CA ARG A 7 -14.32 -31.45 30.73
C ARG A 7 -14.44 -29.97 30.39
N ALA A 8 -13.54 -29.12 30.86
CA ALA A 8 -13.55 -27.69 30.53
C ALA A 8 -13.36 -27.44 29.02
N ILE A 9 -12.45 -28.19 28.38
CA ILE A 9 -12.21 -28.10 26.94
C ILE A 9 -13.46 -28.53 26.15
N LEU A 10 -14.11 -29.63 26.52
CA LEU A 10 -15.30 -30.15 25.85
C LEU A 10 -16.53 -29.23 25.95
N ILE A 11 -16.67 -28.47 27.05
CA ILE A 11 -17.79 -27.53 27.22
C ILE A 11 -17.59 -26.31 26.30
N SER A 12 -16.37 -25.76 26.25
CA SER A 12 -16.06 -24.63 25.37
C SER A 12 -16.32 -24.95 23.89
N ASP A 13 -16.00 -26.18 23.47
CA ASP A 13 -16.16 -26.63 22.09
C ASP A 13 -17.64 -26.77 21.68
N ARG A 14 -18.51 -27.13 22.63
CA ARG A 14 -19.96 -27.18 22.41
C ARG A 14 -20.59 -25.79 22.31
N GLU A 15 -20.18 -24.86 23.16
CA GLU A 15 -20.73 -23.50 23.16
C GLU A 15 -20.31 -22.71 21.92
N VAL A 16 -19.06 -22.86 21.47
CA VAL A 16 -18.57 -22.26 20.22
C VAL A 16 -19.34 -22.78 19.01
N ARG A 17 -19.59 -24.10 18.93
CA ARG A 17 -20.41 -24.68 17.84
C ARG A 17 -21.87 -24.23 17.91
N ALA A 18 -22.45 -24.12 19.10
CA ALA A 18 -23.83 -23.68 19.28
C ALA A 18 -24.03 -22.20 18.95
N HIS A 19 -23.02 -21.36 19.18
CA HIS A 19 -23.07 -19.96 18.81
C HIS A 19 -22.91 -19.77 17.29
N GLY A 20 -21.97 -20.49 16.68
CA GLY A 20 -21.76 -20.48 15.23
C GLY A 20 -22.96 -21.03 14.42
N ALA A 21 -23.71 -21.99 14.96
CA ALA A 21 -24.93 -22.49 14.33
C ALA A 21 -26.08 -21.46 14.36
N ARG A 22 -26.17 -20.63 15.41
CA ARG A 22 -27.23 -19.62 15.56
C ARG A 22 -27.00 -18.38 14.70
N THR A 23 -25.76 -18.06 14.37
CA THR A 23 -25.43 -16.93 13.49
C THR A 23 -25.46 -17.31 12.01
N GLY A 24 -25.73 -18.59 11.66
CA GLY A 24 -25.73 -19.08 10.28
C GLY A 24 -24.35 -19.42 9.71
N TRP A 25 -23.30 -19.42 10.52
CA TRP A 25 -21.91 -19.55 10.04
C TRP A 25 -21.43 -20.98 9.79
N PHE A 26 -22.15 -22.01 10.26
CA PHE A 26 -21.74 -23.41 10.16
C PHE A 26 -22.75 -24.31 9.43
N ARG A 27 -23.46 -23.79 8.42
CA ARG A 27 -24.23 -24.64 7.50
C ARG A 27 -23.40 -24.98 6.26
N GLY A 28 -22.92 -26.22 6.19
CA GLY A 28 -22.68 -26.93 4.92
C GLY A 28 -21.24 -26.97 4.43
N THR A 29 -20.61 -28.14 4.55
CA THR A 29 -19.35 -28.55 3.92
C THR A 29 -19.48 -28.83 2.41
N GLY A 30 -20.32 -28.07 1.71
CA GLY A 30 -20.44 -28.17 0.26
C GLY A 30 -20.12 -26.81 -0.32
N ASP A 31 -18.92 -26.67 -0.92
CA ASP A 31 -18.44 -25.54 -1.73
C ASP A 31 -19.25 -24.25 -1.59
N ALA A 32 -19.36 -23.77 -0.35
CA ALA A 32 -20.06 -22.53 -0.07
C ALA A 32 -19.23 -21.46 -0.77
N LYS A 33 -19.76 -20.95 -1.90
CA LYS A 33 -19.13 -19.88 -2.64
C LYS A 33 -18.85 -18.78 -1.62
N MET A 34 -17.57 -18.49 -1.38
CA MET A 34 -17.20 -17.38 -0.51
C MET A 34 -17.80 -16.11 -1.13
N GLU A 35 -18.81 -15.57 -0.48
CA GLU A 35 -19.42 -14.31 -0.87
C GLU A 35 -18.61 -13.16 -0.31
N ILE A 36 -18.41 -12.12 -1.14
CA ILE A 36 -17.76 -10.89 -0.72
C ILE A 36 -18.67 -10.17 0.27
N ASN A 37 -18.14 -9.80 1.43
CA ASN A 37 -18.76 -8.82 2.29
C ASN A 37 -18.62 -7.43 1.67
N TRP A 38 -19.64 -7.02 0.94
CA TRP A 38 -19.68 -5.74 0.23
C TRP A 38 -19.59 -4.52 1.14
N THR A 39 -20.01 -4.63 2.41
CA THR A 39 -19.90 -3.52 3.36
C THR A 39 -18.43 -3.22 3.64
N TRP A 40 -17.64 -4.24 3.95
CA TRP A 40 -16.20 -4.08 4.18
C TRP A 40 -15.44 -3.71 2.91
N PHE A 41 -15.81 -4.29 1.77
CA PHE A 41 -15.25 -3.90 0.48
C PHE A 41 -15.42 -2.40 0.23
N ILE A 42 -16.66 -1.89 0.32
CA ILE A 42 -16.96 -0.47 0.08
C ILE A 42 -16.25 0.43 1.10
N ALA A 43 -16.23 0.05 2.37
CA ALA A 43 -15.56 0.82 3.41
C ALA A 43 -14.05 0.96 3.12
N VAL A 44 -13.38 -0.12 2.72
CA VAL A 44 -11.95 -0.09 2.36
C VAL A 44 -11.72 0.72 1.09
N MET A 45 -12.60 0.62 0.09
CA MET A 45 -12.53 1.48 -1.11
C MET A 45 -12.62 2.97 -0.74
N ILE A 46 -13.59 3.36 0.10
CA ILE A 46 -13.76 4.76 0.51
C ILE A 46 -12.52 5.26 1.25
N VAL A 47 -11.97 4.47 2.18
CA VAL A 47 -10.78 4.87 2.95
C VAL A 47 -9.55 4.94 2.04
N GLY A 48 -9.30 3.91 1.21
CA GLY A 48 -8.14 3.85 0.33
C GLY A 48 -8.14 4.97 -0.72
N GLU A 49 -9.25 5.13 -1.45
CA GLU A 49 -9.40 6.21 -2.43
C GLU A 49 -9.44 7.60 -1.75
N GLY A 50 -10.01 7.70 -0.56
CA GLY A 50 -10.00 8.93 0.23
C GLY A 50 -8.59 9.39 0.61
N LEU A 51 -7.71 8.45 0.98
CA LEU A 51 -6.30 8.75 1.25
C LEU A 51 -5.55 9.16 -0.02
N LEU A 52 -5.78 8.48 -1.15
CA LEU A 52 -5.17 8.84 -2.44
C LEU A 52 -5.66 10.21 -2.94
N PHE A 53 -6.95 10.51 -2.78
CA PHE A 53 -7.52 11.82 -3.07
C PHE A 53 -6.92 12.91 -2.17
N LEU A 54 -6.71 12.63 -0.87
CA LEU A 54 -6.08 13.59 0.03
C LEU A 54 -4.63 13.88 -0.38
N GLN A 55 -3.86 12.86 -0.80
CA GLN A 55 -2.52 13.07 -1.36
C GLN A 55 -2.57 13.98 -2.60
N ALA A 56 -3.53 13.74 -3.50
CA ALA A 56 -3.71 14.54 -4.71
C ALA A 56 -4.03 16.01 -4.38
N LEU A 57 -4.93 16.23 -3.41
CA LEU A 57 -5.34 17.56 -2.95
C LEU A 57 -4.17 18.34 -2.33
N LEU A 58 -3.41 17.70 -1.44
CA LEU A 58 -2.24 18.32 -0.81
C LEU A 58 -1.16 18.62 -1.86
N SER A 59 -0.89 17.67 -2.76
CA SER A 59 0.01 17.91 -3.90
C SER A 59 -0.47 19.06 -4.79
N PHE A 60 -1.79 19.29 -4.90
CA PHE A 60 -2.35 20.38 -5.68
C PHE A 60 -2.14 21.73 -4.98
N GLN A 61 -2.35 21.76 -3.66
CA GLN A 61 -2.10 22.94 -2.83
C GLN A 61 -0.62 23.34 -2.84
N ASP A 62 0.28 22.36 -2.81
CA ASP A 62 1.73 22.56 -2.85
C ASP A 62 2.26 22.82 -4.29
N GLY A 63 1.40 22.75 -5.30
CA GLY A 63 1.75 23.00 -6.70
C GLY A 63 2.54 21.88 -7.40
N PHE A 64 2.62 20.70 -6.80
CA PHE A 64 3.25 19.49 -7.35
C PHE A 64 2.28 18.49 -7.99
N PHE A 65 0.98 18.79 -8.03
CA PHE A 65 -0.01 17.84 -8.57
C PHE A 65 0.19 17.54 -10.05
N SER A 66 0.44 18.57 -10.86
CA SER A 66 0.65 18.43 -12.32
C SER A 66 1.93 19.12 -12.77
N ALA A 67 2.50 18.65 -13.88
CA ALA A 67 3.68 19.28 -14.48
C ALA A 67 3.45 20.78 -14.75
N ASN A 68 2.26 21.17 -15.21
CA ASN A 68 1.91 22.57 -15.48
C ASN A 68 1.87 23.46 -14.23
N GLN A 69 1.58 22.91 -13.04
CA GLN A 69 1.68 23.67 -11.79
C GLN A 69 3.14 23.85 -11.39
N MET A 70 3.94 22.78 -11.50
CA MET A 70 5.38 22.86 -11.22
C MET A 70 6.08 23.88 -12.12
N TYR A 71 5.76 23.92 -13.43
CA TYR A 71 6.29 24.93 -14.36
C TYR A 71 5.93 26.37 -13.94
N ARG A 72 4.73 26.60 -13.39
CA ARG A 72 4.31 27.93 -12.95
C ARG A 72 5.04 28.37 -11.69
N LEU A 73 5.31 27.48 -10.74
CA LEU A 73 6.08 27.83 -9.54
C LEU A 73 7.48 28.37 -9.89
N GLU A 74 8.10 27.87 -10.95
CA GLU A 74 9.40 28.38 -11.44
C GLU A 74 9.30 29.80 -12.02
N GLU A 75 8.17 30.16 -12.64
CA GLU A 75 7.97 31.45 -13.31
C GLU A 75 7.71 32.61 -12.33
N TRP A 76 7.14 32.33 -11.16
CA TRP A 76 6.71 33.35 -10.19
C TRP A 76 7.80 33.78 -9.18
N HIS A 77 9.01 33.22 -9.23
CA HIS A 77 10.17 33.74 -8.49
C HIS A 77 10.77 35.00 -9.14
N VAL A 78 9.92 35.98 -9.46
CA VAL A 78 10.31 37.35 -9.79
C VAL A 78 10.36 38.14 -8.49
N THR A 79 11.54 38.60 -8.10
CA THR A 79 11.72 39.38 -6.86
C THR A 79 11.06 40.76 -6.95
N SER A 80 10.63 41.29 -5.80
CA SER A 80 10.02 42.61 -5.63
C SER A 80 10.92 43.80 -5.99
N SER A 81 12.19 43.57 -6.34
CA SER A 81 13.14 44.60 -6.78
C SER A 81 13.14 44.84 -8.30
N GLY A 82 12.27 44.17 -9.07
CA GLY A 82 12.26 44.29 -10.54
C GLY A 82 13.53 43.74 -11.20
N THR A 83 14.38 43.06 -10.43
CA THR A 83 15.62 42.47 -10.93
C THR A 83 15.31 41.05 -11.39
N ILE A 84 15.22 40.87 -12.72
CA ILE A 84 15.11 39.56 -13.35
C ILE A 84 16.48 38.88 -13.21
N TYR A 85 16.68 38.15 -12.12
CA TYR A 85 17.71 37.13 -12.09
C TYR A 85 17.16 35.91 -12.81
N SER A 86 17.50 35.76 -14.10
CA SER A 86 17.59 34.41 -14.63
C SER A 86 18.86 33.79 -14.05
N LEU A 87 18.71 32.80 -13.17
CA LEU A 87 19.56 31.61 -12.95
C LEU A 87 19.74 31.25 -11.45
N PRO A 88 19.94 29.96 -11.11
CA PRO A 88 19.69 28.72 -11.86
C PRO A 88 18.58 27.88 -11.16
N SER A 89 17.77 27.09 -11.85
CA SER A 89 18.27 25.88 -12.49
C SER A 89 17.19 25.28 -13.39
N ARG A 90 17.62 24.75 -14.53
CA ARG A 90 16.85 23.74 -15.28
C ARG A 90 16.68 22.43 -14.48
N ASP A 91 16.87 22.43 -13.16
CA ASP A 91 16.87 21.23 -12.32
C ASP A 91 15.53 21.02 -11.61
N HIS A 92 14.70 22.05 -11.39
CA HIS A 92 13.29 21.84 -10.96
C HIS A 92 12.43 21.28 -12.12
N LEU A 93 12.83 21.54 -13.37
CA LEU A 93 12.38 20.82 -14.56
C LEU A 93 12.71 19.32 -14.56
N ARG A 94 13.49 18.82 -13.59
CA ARG A 94 13.81 17.39 -13.43
C ARG A 94 12.92 16.68 -12.41
N GLY A 95 12.03 17.41 -11.73
CA GLY A 95 11.11 16.84 -10.78
C GLY A 95 9.96 16.05 -11.42
N TYR A 96 9.23 15.31 -10.59
CA TYR A 96 8.05 14.54 -11.00
C TYR A 96 6.80 15.01 -10.28
N SER A 97 5.78 15.36 -11.06
CA SER A 97 4.47 15.69 -10.51
C SER A 97 3.73 14.45 -10.01
N PHE A 98 2.76 14.66 -9.14
CA PHE A 98 1.90 13.60 -8.60
C PHE A 98 1.26 12.76 -9.72
N LEU A 99 0.69 13.40 -10.75
CA LEU A 99 0.06 12.72 -11.88
C LEU A 99 1.04 11.91 -12.74
N GLN A 100 2.34 12.18 -12.67
CA GLN A 100 3.35 11.39 -13.36
C GLN A 100 3.77 10.16 -12.56
N HIS A 101 3.40 10.04 -11.29
CA HIS A 101 3.81 8.93 -10.44
C HIS A 101 3.04 7.65 -10.82
N GLY A 102 3.72 6.66 -11.41
CA GLY A 102 3.07 5.42 -11.88
C GLY A 102 2.46 4.59 -10.76
N GLY A 103 3.14 4.54 -9.61
CA GLY A 103 2.62 3.92 -8.38
C GLY A 103 1.26 4.47 -7.94
N MET A 104 1.03 5.79 -7.99
CA MET A 104 -0.25 6.38 -7.63
C MET A 104 -1.41 5.83 -8.48
N TRP A 105 -1.21 5.72 -9.79
CA TRP A 105 -2.23 5.15 -10.68
C TRP A 105 -2.47 3.66 -10.41
N PHE A 106 -1.41 2.92 -10.11
CA PHE A 106 -1.53 1.50 -9.77
C PHE A 106 -2.20 1.32 -8.41
N ASP A 107 -1.97 2.23 -7.46
CA ASP A 107 -2.60 2.22 -6.15
C ASP A 107 -4.11 2.43 -6.26
N VAL A 108 -4.55 3.40 -7.06
CA VAL A 108 -5.98 3.66 -7.37
C VAL A 108 -6.62 2.47 -8.09
N ILE A 109 -6.00 1.99 -9.17
CA ILE A 109 -6.69 1.05 -10.10
C ILE A 109 -6.57 -0.40 -9.63
N VAL A 110 -5.52 -0.75 -8.89
CA VAL A 110 -5.19 -2.14 -8.58
C VAL A 110 -5.05 -2.38 -7.09
N ILE A 111 -4.20 -1.64 -6.37
CA ILE A 111 -3.91 -1.97 -4.95
C ILE A 111 -5.12 -1.72 -4.07
N THR A 112 -5.79 -0.57 -4.16
CA THR A 112 -6.97 -0.27 -3.34
C THR A 112 -8.10 -1.29 -3.60
N PRO A 113 -8.49 -1.57 -4.87
CA PRO A 113 -9.46 -2.63 -5.16
C PRO A 113 -9.04 -4.02 -4.71
N LEU A 114 -7.74 -4.37 -4.82
CA LEU A 114 -7.21 -5.65 -4.35
C LEU A 114 -7.33 -5.79 -2.84
N VAL A 115 -6.93 -4.77 -2.07
CA VAL A 115 -7.04 -4.75 -0.62
C VAL A 115 -8.51 -4.80 -0.20
N ALA A 116 -9.38 -4.02 -0.84
CA ALA A 116 -10.82 -4.07 -0.60
C ALA A 116 -11.42 -5.46 -0.87
N TYR A 117 -11.03 -6.10 -1.97
CA TYR A 117 -11.42 -7.47 -2.31
C TYR A 117 -10.97 -8.46 -1.23
N LEU A 118 -9.71 -8.38 -0.78
CA LEU A 118 -9.17 -9.27 0.24
C LEU A 118 -9.90 -9.12 1.57
N VAL A 119 -10.11 -7.88 2.04
CA VAL A 119 -10.83 -7.61 3.30
C VAL A 119 -12.32 -7.98 3.20
N GLY A 120 -12.92 -7.80 2.02
CA GLY A 120 -14.30 -8.22 1.78
C GLY A 120 -14.45 -9.75 1.75
N LYS A 121 -13.45 -10.49 1.27
CA LYS A 121 -13.49 -11.94 1.13
C LYS A 121 -13.04 -12.69 2.38
N TYR A 122 -12.06 -12.15 3.10
CA TYR A 122 -11.38 -12.82 4.21
C TYR A 122 -11.55 -12.04 5.51
N ARG A 123 -11.83 -12.77 6.59
CA ARG A 123 -11.75 -12.20 7.93
C ARG A 123 -10.32 -12.33 8.44
N PHE A 124 -9.56 -11.24 8.38
CA PHE A 124 -8.20 -11.21 8.92
C PHE A 124 -8.17 -11.01 10.45
N GLU A 125 -7.16 -11.57 11.11
CA GLU A 125 -6.92 -11.40 12.54
C GLU A 125 -6.15 -10.10 12.84
N TYR A 126 -6.80 -8.94 12.74
CA TYR A 126 -6.15 -7.63 12.91
C TYR A 126 -5.56 -7.35 14.29
N ILE A 127 -6.02 -8.02 15.35
CA ILE A 127 -5.63 -7.73 16.75
C ILE A 127 -4.68 -8.81 17.31
N SER A 128 -4.25 -9.78 16.49
CA SER A 128 -3.23 -10.74 16.94
C SER A 128 -1.86 -10.07 17.04
N MET A 129 -1.00 -10.56 17.95
CA MET A 129 0.38 -10.06 18.09
C MET A 129 1.13 -10.09 16.76
N GLN A 130 1.00 -11.19 16.01
CA GLN A 130 1.64 -11.35 14.72
C GLN A 130 1.13 -10.33 13.69
N SER A 131 -0.17 -10.01 13.70
CA SER A 131 -0.73 -8.98 12.83
C SER A 131 -0.21 -7.58 13.17
N ILE A 132 -0.15 -7.25 14.46
CA ILE A 132 0.39 -5.97 14.94
C ILE A 132 1.87 -5.85 14.58
N GLU A 133 2.66 -6.91 14.74
CA GLU A 133 4.07 -6.94 14.33
C GLU A 133 4.25 -6.62 12.84
N ILE A 134 3.42 -7.21 11.97
CA ILE A 134 3.44 -6.91 10.52
C ILE A 134 3.13 -5.43 10.28
N ALA A 135 2.13 -4.86 10.96
CA ALA A 135 1.75 -3.46 10.80
C ALA A 135 2.88 -2.52 11.25
N VAL A 136 3.51 -2.81 12.39
CA VAL A 136 4.65 -2.04 12.93
C VAL A 136 5.86 -2.15 12.01
N VAL A 137 6.22 -3.35 11.56
CA VAL A 137 7.34 -3.55 10.62
C VAL A 137 7.08 -2.80 9.32
N SER A 138 5.85 -2.87 8.79
CA SER A 138 5.46 -2.12 7.59
C SER A 138 5.63 -0.61 7.78
N LEU A 139 5.14 -0.08 8.91
CA LEU A 139 5.27 1.35 9.22
C LEU A 139 6.73 1.78 9.31
N VAL A 140 7.57 1.00 9.99
CA VAL A 140 9.00 1.27 10.14
C VAL A 140 9.70 1.25 8.79
N VAL A 141 9.42 0.25 7.95
CA VAL A 141 10.01 0.15 6.60
C VAL A 141 9.63 1.36 5.75
N TRP A 142 8.33 1.68 5.66
CA TRP A 142 7.87 2.81 4.82
C TRP A 142 8.37 4.16 5.34
N THR A 143 8.36 4.37 6.66
CA THR A 143 8.93 5.59 7.27
C THR A 143 10.43 5.70 7.00
N SER A 144 11.17 4.59 7.11
CA SER A 144 12.61 4.58 6.85
C SER A 144 12.92 4.88 5.39
N LEU A 145 12.15 4.33 4.45
CA LEU A 145 12.28 4.65 3.03
C LEU A 145 11.99 6.13 2.77
N ALA A 146 10.89 6.67 3.32
CA ALA A 146 10.54 8.08 3.16
C ALA A 146 11.64 9.02 3.67
N VAL A 147 12.16 8.77 4.88
CA VAL A 147 13.12 9.66 5.53
C VAL A 147 14.55 9.48 5.03
N PHE A 148 15.03 8.25 4.84
CA PHE A 148 16.43 7.99 4.56
C PHE A 148 16.75 7.76 3.09
N VAL A 149 15.74 7.42 2.27
CA VAL A 149 15.94 7.16 0.84
C VAL A 149 15.31 8.27 0.00
N PHE A 150 14.02 8.52 0.18
CA PHE A 150 13.29 9.45 -0.69
C PHE A 150 13.53 10.91 -0.34
N THR A 151 13.62 11.28 0.93
CA THR A 151 13.90 12.67 1.33
C THR A 151 15.22 13.22 0.77
N PRO A 152 16.37 12.49 0.86
CA PRO A 152 17.60 12.93 0.21
C PRO A 152 17.49 13.00 -1.32
N ALA A 153 16.80 12.03 -1.93
CA ALA A 153 16.56 12.04 -3.38
C ALA A 153 15.70 13.23 -3.82
N GLY A 154 14.70 13.61 -3.02
CA GLY A 154 13.81 14.75 -3.24
C GLY A 154 14.51 16.11 -3.22
N LYS A 155 15.70 16.22 -2.59
CA LYS A 155 16.57 17.42 -2.73
C LYS A 155 17.11 17.59 -4.15
N ILE A 156 17.39 16.48 -4.81
CA ILE A 156 18.04 16.45 -6.13
C ILE A 156 16.98 16.42 -7.23
N MET A 157 15.90 15.68 -7.00
CA MET A 157 14.84 15.40 -7.95
C MET A 157 13.49 15.56 -7.24
N PRO A 158 13.01 16.81 -7.07
CA PRO A 158 11.79 17.11 -6.34
C PRO A 158 10.58 16.32 -6.87
N GLU A 159 9.78 15.76 -5.98
CA GLU A 159 8.50 15.14 -6.35
C GLU A 159 7.42 15.46 -5.33
N ALA A 160 6.16 15.23 -5.71
CA ALA A 160 4.99 15.53 -4.86
C ALA A 160 5.05 14.95 -3.44
N HIS A 161 5.72 13.82 -3.24
CA HIS A 161 5.83 13.15 -1.93
C HIS A 161 7.10 13.53 -1.16
N THR A 162 8.12 14.04 -1.85
CA THR A 162 9.38 14.49 -1.24
C THR A 162 10.02 15.61 -2.08
N HIS A 163 10.13 16.80 -1.52
CA HIS A 163 10.87 17.92 -2.11
C HIS A 163 11.48 18.79 -1.01
N ASP A 164 12.39 19.69 -1.38
CA ASP A 164 13.09 20.61 -0.46
C ASP A 164 13.75 19.92 0.75
N GLY A 165 14.09 18.64 0.59
CA GLY A 165 14.76 17.88 1.64
C GLY A 165 13.91 17.48 2.83
N HIS A 166 12.60 17.36 2.65
CA HIS A 166 11.71 16.75 3.63
C HIS A 166 10.66 15.85 2.95
N VAL A 167 9.93 15.08 3.77
CA VAL A 167 8.72 14.35 3.34
C VAL A 167 7.54 15.32 3.43
N THR A 168 6.80 15.47 2.35
CA THR A 168 5.63 16.37 2.29
C THR A 168 4.45 15.78 3.07
N GLU A 169 3.40 16.57 3.27
CA GLU A 169 2.16 16.05 3.88
C GLU A 169 1.55 14.92 3.01
N ALA A 170 1.55 15.09 1.69
CA ALA A 170 1.15 14.02 0.76
C ALA A 170 2.04 12.77 0.91
N GLY A 171 3.35 12.95 1.10
CA GLY A 171 4.30 11.87 1.39
C GLY A 171 3.95 11.08 2.66
N TRP A 172 3.57 11.77 3.74
CA TRP A 172 3.17 11.10 4.98
C TRP A 172 1.84 10.34 4.85
N ILE A 173 0.86 10.90 4.12
CA ILE A 173 -0.38 10.17 3.81
C ILE A 173 -0.08 8.93 2.97
N LEU A 174 0.86 9.00 2.02
CA LEU A 174 1.31 7.82 1.27
C LEU A 174 1.94 6.77 2.19
N VAL A 175 2.78 7.17 3.15
CA VAL A 175 3.37 6.23 4.13
C VAL A 175 2.29 5.51 4.92
N VAL A 176 1.24 6.21 5.38
CA VAL A 176 0.11 5.59 6.07
C VAL A 176 -0.63 4.61 5.16
N TYR A 177 -0.96 5.04 3.93
CA TYR A 177 -1.61 4.19 2.93
C TYR A 177 -0.80 2.91 2.65
N ALA A 178 0.49 3.05 2.35
CA ALA A 178 1.38 1.95 2.02
C ALA A 178 1.56 0.98 3.19
N THR A 179 1.57 1.50 4.43
CA THR A 179 1.59 0.70 5.66
C THR A 179 0.33 -0.16 5.76
N LEU A 180 -0.85 0.42 5.61
CA LEU A 180 -2.13 -0.29 5.71
C LEU A 180 -2.30 -1.34 4.60
N ALA A 181 -1.94 -0.98 3.36
CA ALA A 181 -1.98 -1.90 2.23
C ALA A 181 -1.01 -3.07 2.43
N SER A 182 0.24 -2.79 2.82
CA SER A 182 1.25 -3.82 3.09
C SER A 182 0.83 -4.74 4.24
N TRP A 183 0.19 -4.19 5.27
CA TRP A 183 -0.32 -4.96 6.40
C TRP A 183 -1.33 -6.03 5.94
N VAL A 184 -2.35 -5.63 5.17
CA VAL A 184 -3.35 -6.57 4.64
C VAL A 184 -2.73 -7.56 3.67
N ILE A 185 -1.91 -7.09 2.73
CA ILE A 185 -1.28 -7.94 1.72
C ILE A 185 -0.34 -8.96 2.37
N ALA A 186 0.44 -8.59 3.38
CA ALA A 186 1.34 -9.52 4.08
C ALA A 186 0.55 -10.64 4.80
N MET A 187 -0.63 -10.35 5.36
CA MET A 187 -1.47 -11.37 5.99
C MET A 187 -1.96 -12.45 5.00
N VAL A 188 -1.96 -12.19 3.69
CA VAL A 188 -2.23 -13.23 2.66
C VAL A 188 -1.18 -14.33 2.67
N TYR A 189 0.09 -13.95 2.89
CA TYR A 189 1.24 -14.85 2.83
C TYR A 189 1.54 -15.54 4.16
N ILE A 190 0.85 -15.17 5.24
CA ILE A 190 1.10 -15.72 6.58
C ILE A 190 -0.05 -16.66 6.97
N LYS A 191 0.31 -17.87 7.42
CA LYS A 191 -0.68 -18.89 7.80
C LYS A 191 -1.46 -18.44 9.04
N ASN A 192 -2.73 -18.83 9.12
CA ASN A 192 -3.63 -18.63 10.25
C ASN A 192 -4.04 -17.17 10.55
N LEU A 193 -3.68 -16.18 9.73
CA LEU A 193 -4.15 -14.81 9.91
C LEU A 193 -5.43 -14.48 9.14
N ALA A 194 -6.02 -15.44 8.43
CA ALA A 194 -7.24 -15.27 7.63
C ALA A 194 -8.20 -16.44 7.82
N VAL A 195 -9.49 -16.12 7.96
CA VAL A 195 -10.59 -17.09 7.97
C VAL A 195 -11.60 -16.78 6.86
N PRO A 196 -11.91 -17.72 5.96
CA PRO A 196 -11.22 -19.01 5.80
C PRO A 196 -9.77 -18.83 5.32
N ALA A 197 -8.99 -19.92 5.28
CA ALA A 197 -7.62 -19.84 4.78
C ALA A 197 -7.59 -19.31 3.34
N VAL A 198 -6.63 -18.41 3.06
CA VAL A 198 -6.51 -17.80 1.72
C VAL A 198 -6.29 -18.87 0.65
N SER A 199 -7.09 -18.79 -0.41
CA SER A 199 -7.05 -19.74 -1.52
C SER A 199 -5.75 -19.62 -2.32
N LYS A 200 -5.30 -20.74 -2.93
CA LYS A 200 -4.11 -20.75 -3.79
C LYS A 200 -4.26 -19.79 -4.98
N THR A 201 -5.47 -19.70 -5.54
CA THR A 201 -5.77 -18.78 -6.63
C THR A 201 -5.59 -17.33 -6.21
N ASP A 202 -6.11 -16.93 -5.05
CA ASP A 202 -5.95 -15.54 -4.59
C ASP A 202 -4.49 -15.21 -4.25
N ILE A 203 -3.72 -16.16 -3.68
CA ILE A 203 -2.27 -15.98 -3.48
C ILE A 203 -1.57 -15.74 -4.82
N ALA A 204 -1.89 -16.53 -5.84
CA ALA A 204 -1.34 -16.36 -7.19
C ALA A 204 -1.76 -15.03 -7.82
N THR A 205 -3.03 -14.63 -7.67
CA THR A 205 -3.55 -13.35 -8.16
C THR A 205 -2.86 -12.16 -7.49
N VAL A 206 -2.77 -12.13 -6.16
CA VAL A 206 -2.07 -11.08 -5.41
C VAL A 206 -0.63 -10.99 -5.89
N SER A 207 0.08 -12.11 -5.95
CA SER A 207 1.48 -12.14 -6.39
C SER A 207 1.64 -11.66 -7.84
N GLY A 208 0.74 -12.09 -8.73
CA GLY A 208 0.73 -11.69 -10.14
C GLY A 208 0.43 -10.22 -10.34
N LEU A 209 -0.33 -9.57 -9.45
CA LEU A 209 -0.61 -8.13 -9.48
C LEU A 209 0.51 -7.30 -8.85
N LEU A 210 1.21 -7.84 -7.84
CA LEU A 210 2.34 -7.15 -7.20
C LEU A 210 3.60 -7.06 -8.07
N VAL A 211 3.77 -7.97 -9.03
CA VAL A 211 4.90 -7.90 -9.99
C VAL A 211 4.81 -6.68 -10.91
N PRO A 212 3.71 -6.43 -11.66
CA PRO A 212 3.58 -5.21 -12.43
C PRO A 212 3.58 -3.96 -11.54
N TRP A 213 3.01 -4.02 -10.33
CA TRP A 213 3.11 -2.94 -9.34
C TRP A 213 4.57 -2.60 -8.98
N ALA A 214 5.44 -3.59 -8.76
CA ALA A 214 6.84 -3.35 -8.41
C ALA A 214 7.61 -2.60 -9.51
N ILE A 215 7.13 -2.68 -10.76
CA ILE A 215 7.68 -1.95 -11.90
C ILE A 215 7.02 -0.57 -12.00
N THR A 216 5.69 -0.52 -12.08
CA THR A 216 4.95 0.75 -12.26
C THR A 216 5.06 1.67 -11.06
N GLY A 217 5.21 1.10 -9.87
CA GLY A 217 5.41 1.79 -8.58
C GLY A 217 6.57 2.77 -8.59
N VAL A 218 7.66 2.43 -9.28
CA VAL A 218 8.85 3.28 -9.39
C VAL A 218 8.91 4.07 -10.69
N MET A 219 8.05 3.75 -11.67
CA MET A 219 7.97 4.44 -12.94
C MET A 219 7.39 5.84 -12.79
N LYS A 220 7.89 6.78 -13.59
CA LYS A 220 7.28 8.08 -13.78
C LYS A 220 6.88 8.23 -15.24
N PHE A 221 5.64 8.62 -15.50
CA PHE A 221 5.07 8.77 -16.84
C PHE A 221 5.51 10.10 -17.48
N THR A 222 6.81 10.20 -17.74
CA THR A 222 7.44 11.33 -18.42
C THR A 222 8.62 10.85 -19.26
N PRO A 223 8.87 11.43 -20.45
CA PRO A 223 10.02 11.06 -21.28
C PRO A 223 11.39 11.27 -20.61
N LYS A 224 11.43 12.10 -19.55
CA LYS A 224 12.66 12.40 -18.81
C LYS A 224 13.07 11.29 -17.83
N TRP A 225 12.13 10.45 -17.42
CA TRP A 225 12.38 9.41 -16.43
C TRP A 225 13.23 8.29 -17.04
N LYS A 226 14.15 7.76 -16.23
CA LYS A 226 15.04 6.66 -16.62
C LYS A 226 15.02 5.59 -15.55
N PHE A 227 14.93 4.34 -15.98
CA PHE A 227 15.09 3.19 -15.10
C PHE A 227 16.57 2.99 -14.78
N THR A 228 17.05 3.67 -13.73
CA THR A 228 18.45 3.63 -13.31
C THR A 228 18.80 2.27 -12.70
N PHE A 229 20.09 1.96 -12.59
CA PHE A 229 20.55 0.71 -11.97
C PHE A 229 20.05 0.52 -10.52
N PRO A 230 20.10 1.53 -9.62
CA PRO A 230 19.53 1.39 -8.28
C PRO A 230 18.04 1.04 -8.28
N VAL A 231 17.26 1.68 -9.16
CA VAL A 231 15.83 1.39 -9.33
C VAL A 231 15.62 -0.03 -9.85
N ALA A 232 16.43 -0.47 -10.81
CA ALA A 232 16.37 -1.84 -11.33
C ALA A 232 16.64 -2.88 -10.24
N VAL A 233 17.66 -2.67 -9.40
CA VAL A 233 17.98 -3.55 -8.27
C VAL A 233 16.83 -3.57 -7.26
N GLN A 234 16.26 -2.42 -6.92
CA GLN A 234 15.11 -2.33 -6.02
C GLN A 234 13.89 -3.10 -6.56
N THR A 235 13.51 -2.85 -7.82
CA THR A 235 12.39 -3.56 -8.47
C THR A 235 12.63 -5.07 -8.54
N ALA A 236 13.85 -5.49 -8.89
CA ALA A 236 14.20 -6.90 -8.92
C ALA A 236 14.11 -7.56 -7.53
N ALA A 237 14.58 -6.86 -6.48
CA ALA A 237 14.48 -7.34 -5.11
C ALA A 237 13.02 -7.47 -4.65
N MET A 238 12.16 -6.51 -4.99
CA MET A 238 10.72 -6.57 -4.70
C MET A 238 10.05 -7.76 -5.40
N ILE A 239 10.31 -7.96 -6.69
CA ILE A 239 9.78 -9.09 -7.46
C ILE A 239 10.25 -10.43 -6.88
N ALA A 240 11.55 -10.55 -6.56
CA ALA A 240 12.10 -11.75 -5.94
C ALA A 240 11.46 -12.03 -4.57
N GLY A 241 11.26 -10.99 -3.74
CA GLY A 241 10.57 -11.10 -2.46
C GLY A 241 9.14 -11.63 -2.61
N VAL A 242 8.36 -11.07 -3.53
CA VAL A 242 6.99 -11.54 -3.83
C VAL A 242 7.01 -12.99 -4.30
N ALA A 243 7.94 -13.37 -5.19
CA ALA A 243 8.05 -14.74 -5.69
C ALA A 243 8.40 -15.74 -4.57
N ILE A 244 9.32 -15.39 -3.68
CA ILE A 244 9.71 -16.22 -2.52
C ILE A 244 8.52 -16.41 -1.57
N LEU A 245 7.80 -15.33 -1.24
CA LEU A 245 6.62 -15.40 -0.37
C LEU A 245 5.51 -16.24 -1.01
N ALA A 246 5.25 -16.07 -2.30
CA ALA A 246 4.27 -16.86 -3.04
C ALA A 246 4.64 -18.34 -3.05
N TRP A 247 5.91 -18.66 -3.36
CA TRP A 247 6.41 -20.03 -3.35
C TRP A 247 6.24 -20.67 -1.97
N TRP A 248 6.70 -20.00 -0.91
CA TRP A 248 6.60 -20.50 0.46
C TRP A 248 5.15 -20.68 0.92
N ARG A 249 4.22 -19.88 0.41
CA ARG A 249 2.81 -19.97 0.81
C ARG A 249 2.05 -21.07 0.08
N LEU A 250 2.46 -21.42 -1.14
CA LEU A 250 1.79 -22.41 -2.01
C LEU A 250 2.25 -23.86 -1.77
N TRP A 251 3.46 -24.04 -1.21
CA TRP A 251 4.11 -25.33 -0.97
C TRP A 251 4.43 -25.54 0.52
#